data_AF-A0A0L6WPV2-F1
#
_entry.id   AF-A0A0L6WPV2-F1
#
_cell.length_a   1.000
_cell.length_b   1.000
_cell.length_c   1.000
_cell.angle_alpha   90.00
_cell.angle_beta   90.00
_cell.angle_gamma   90.00
#
_symmetry.space_group_name_H-M   'P 1'
#
loop_
_entity.id
_entity.type
_entity.pdbx_description
1 polymer ?
#
loop_
_entity_poly.entity_id
_entity_poly.type
_entity_poly.pdbx_seq_one_letter_code
_entity_poly.pdbx_strand_id
1 'polypeptide(L)'
;MPETISPSSDIQTPSPAKISAGNTPPSLHLQILAWECCLPHCYVVASTPSTNSLKLQVEIEMTDTQQIQSVVALLDSGTTGLFLNTDYVQQHHLTTCSLSCSIPVYNVDSMLNEAGSIHSIVDLVLHYQDHSEQAAFAITSLGKQDMILGSPGYVNTSRD
;
A
#
# COMPACT_ATOMS: atom_id res chain seq x y z
N MET A 1 -84.58 26.13 2.81
CA MET A 1 -84.28 27.42 3.45
C MET A 1 -84.62 27.31 4.92
N PRO A 2 -83.94 28.03 5.82
CA PRO A 2 -82.54 28.50 5.76
C PRO A 2 -81.72 27.55 6.68
N GLU A 3 -80.68 27.85 7.47
CA GLU A 3 -79.80 29.01 7.75
C GLU A 3 -78.32 28.55 7.71
N THR A 4 -77.38 29.36 8.23
CA THR A 4 -75.93 29.12 8.25
C THR A 4 -75.35 29.32 9.66
N ILE A 5 -74.42 28.47 10.10
CA ILE A 5 -73.46 28.81 11.17
C ILE A 5 -72.04 28.33 10.77
N SER A 6 -71.02 29.12 11.11
CA SER A 6 -69.59 28.88 10.90
C SER A 6 -68.80 29.75 11.90
N PRO A 7 -67.47 29.58 12.09
CA PRO A 7 -66.70 28.34 12.17
C PRO A 7 -65.76 28.31 13.41
N SER A 8 -65.36 27.11 13.87
CA SER A 8 -64.23 26.84 14.80
C SER A 8 -64.04 25.31 14.90
N SER A 9 -62.85 24.74 15.14
CA SER A 9 -61.49 25.31 15.25
C SER A 9 -60.43 24.29 14.76
N ASP A 10 -59.17 24.73 14.71
CA ASP A 10 -57.94 23.92 14.72
C ASP A 10 -57.73 22.84 13.64
N ILE A 11 -57.13 23.24 12.51
CA ILE A 11 -56.40 22.31 11.62
C ILE A 11 -55.09 21.91 12.33
N GLN A 12 -55.10 20.80 13.06
CA GLN A 12 -53.87 20.23 13.62
C GLN A 12 -53.10 19.44 12.56
N THR A 13 -52.15 20.11 11.90
CA THR A 13 -51.18 19.48 10.98
C THR A 13 -50.48 18.30 11.66
N PRO A 14 -50.39 17.12 11.02
CA PRO A 14 -49.64 16.00 11.57
C PRO A 14 -48.15 16.36 11.66
N SER A 15 -47.61 16.34 12.89
CA SER A 15 -46.18 16.53 13.15
C SER A 15 -45.36 15.40 12.48
N PRO A 16 -44.09 15.65 12.11
CA PRO A 16 -43.40 14.84 11.11
C PRO A 16 -43.19 13.41 11.56
N ALA A 17 -43.36 12.48 10.62
CA ALA A 17 -42.99 11.09 10.81
C ALA A 17 -41.51 11.00 11.23
N LYS A 18 -41.26 10.34 12.36
CA LYS A 18 -39.91 10.12 12.89
C LYS A 18 -39.16 9.17 11.96
N ILE A 19 -38.43 9.73 10.99
CA ILE A 19 -37.57 8.96 10.08
C ILE A 19 -36.53 8.24 10.94
N SER A 20 -36.73 6.93 11.13
CA SER A 20 -35.72 6.08 11.74
C SER A 20 -34.51 6.08 10.82
N ALA A 21 -33.32 6.38 11.35
CA ALA A 21 -32.07 6.40 10.59
C ALA A 21 -31.59 4.97 10.29
N GLY A 22 -32.38 4.26 9.49
CA GLY A 22 -32.17 2.86 9.12
C GLY A 22 -31.28 2.74 7.90
N ASN A 23 -30.01 2.44 8.15
CA ASN A 23 -29.15 1.68 7.24
C ASN A 23 -28.96 2.31 5.84
N THR A 24 -28.37 3.51 5.79
CA THR A 24 -27.45 3.80 4.67
C THR A 24 -26.40 2.68 4.66
N PRO A 25 -26.18 1.95 3.55
CA PRO A 25 -25.08 0.99 3.50
C PRO A 25 -23.76 1.75 3.76
N PRO A 26 -22.78 1.15 4.44
CA PRO A 26 -21.47 1.76 4.55
C PRO A 26 -20.96 2.05 3.14
N SER A 27 -20.56 3.31 2.90
CA SER A 27 -19.98 3.70 1.62
C SER A 27 -18.82 2.76 1.28
N LEU A 28 -18.63 2.44 0.00
CA LEU A 28 -17.46 1.70 -0.48
C LEU A 28 -16.18 2.58 -0.46
N HIS A 29 -16.06 3.43 0.57
CA HIS A 29 -14.80 3.98 1.01
C HIS A 29 -13.98 2.81 1.54
N LEU A 30 -13.05 2.34 0.72
CA LEU A 30 -12.08 1.31 1.07
C LEU A 30 -11.54 1.59 2.46
N GLN A 31 -11.62 0.62 3.37
CA GLN A 31 -11.03 0.70 4.70
C GLN A 31 -9.53 0.45 4.59
N ILE A 32 -8.83 1.36 3.91
CA ILE A 32 -7.37 1.40 3.79
C ILE A 32 -6.82 1.24 5.19
N LEU A 33 -6.09 0.14 5.42
CA LEU A 33 -5.62 -0.21 6.75
C LEU A 33 -4.60 0.86 7.21
N ALA A 34 -4.54 1.14 8.51
CA ALA A 34 -3.73 2.27 9.00
C ALA A 34 -2.23 2.17 8.64
N TRP A 35 -1.73 0.96 8.34
CA TRP A 35 -0.38 0.73 7.83
C TRP A 35 -0.22 1.00 6.31
N GLU A 36 -1.27 0.81 5.51
CA GLU A 36 -1.25 1.17 4.07
C GLU A 36 -1.11 2.69 3.90
N CYS A 37 -1.68 3.48 4.83
CA CYS A 37 -1.49 4.93 4.89
C CYS A 37 -0.04 5.36 5.16
N CYS A 38 0.85 4.45 5.55
CA CYS A 38 2.28 4.70 5.72
C CYS A 38 3.10 4.33 4.46
N LEU A 39 2.48 3.81 3.40
CA LEU A 39 3.19 3.51 2.15
C LEU A 39 3.29 4.73 1.23
N PRO A 40 4.31 4.81 0.36
CA PRO A 40 4.40 5.85 -0.66
C PRO A 40 3.19 5.85 -1.61
N HIS A 41 2.68 7.04 -1.95
CA HIS A 41 1.58 7.20 -2.93
C HIS A 41 1.98 6.78 -4.36
N CYS A 42 3.27 6.74 -4.66
CA CYS A 42 3.84 6.17 -5.88
C CYS A 42 5.29 5.74 -5.63
N TYR A 43 5.81 4.91 -6.54
CA TYR A 43 7.21 4.51 -6.59
C TYR A 43 7.88 5.02 -7.87
N VAL A 44 9.19 5.21 -7.85
CA VAL A 44 10.01 5.56 -9.02
C VAL A 44 11.16 4.56 -9.13
N VAL A 45 11.40 4.02 -10.32
CA VAL A 45 12.44 3.02 -10.59
C VAL A 45 13.37 3.51 -11.70
N ALA A 46 14.68 3.45 -11.46
CA ALA A 46 15.74 3.86 -12.38
C ALA A 46 16.55 2.68 -12.97
N SER A 47 16.34 1.47 -12.46
CA SER A 47 17.26 0.34 -12.66
C SER A 47 17.38 -0.11 -14.11
N THR A 48 18.46 0.35 -14.75
CA THR A 48 19.05 -0.22 -15.97
C THR A 48 20.33 -0.98 -15.57
N PRO A 49 20.33 -2.32 -15.55
CA PRO A 49 21.48 -3.08 -15.08
C PRO A 49 22.73 -2.86 -15.92
N SER A 50 23.83 -2.45 -15.28
CA SER A 50 25.11 -2.12 -15.92
C SER A 50 26.25 -2.98 -15.39
N THR A 51 27.40 -2.95 -16.04
CA THR A 51 28.63 -3.61 -15.54
C THR A 51 29.15 -3.03 -14.23
N ASN A 52 28.70 -1.83 -13.86
CA ASN A 52 29.16 -1.07 -12.69
C ASN A 52 28.10 -1.06 -11.56
N SER A 53 27.01 -1.81 -11.72
CA SER A 53 25.93 -1.92 -10.73
C SER A 53 26.42 -2.59 -9.44
N LEU A 54 26.35 -1.87 -8.32
CA LEU A 54 26.74 -2.37 -7.01
C LEU A 54 25.75 -3.41 -6.51
N LYS A 55 26.24 -4.61 -6.21
CA LYS A 55 25.44 -5.69 -5.63
C LYS A 55 25.95 -6.03 -4.23
N LEU A 56 25.01 -6.26 -3.31
CA LEU A 56 25.26 -6.65 -1.93
C LEU A 56 24.63 -8.02 -1.68
N GLN A 57 25.37 -8.92 -1.04
CA GLN A 57 24.76 -10.09 -0.40
C GLN A 57 24.15 -9.61 0.92
N VAL A 58 22.86 -9.79 1.08
CA VAL A 58 22.11 -9.44 2.29
C VAL A 58 21.31 -10.64 2.78
N GLU A 59 20.85 -10.60 4.01
CA GLU A 59 19.92 -11.58 4.56
C GLU A 59 18.58 -10.90 4.85
N ILE A 60 17.48 -11.56 4.53
CA ILE A 60 16.13 -11.12 4.89
C ILE A 60 15.51 -12.11 5.87
N GLU A 61 14.90 -11.60 6.94
CA GLU A 61 14.14 -12.38 7.90
C GLU A 61 12.65 -12.06 7.79
N MET A 62 11.83 -13.10 7.64
CA MET A 62 10.37 -13.00 7.63
C MET A 62 9.83 -12.68 9.04
N THR A 63 9.06 -11.59 9.20
CA THR A 63 8.60 -11.13 10.52
C THR A 63 7.51 -12.00 11.17
N ASP A 64 6.92 -12.93 10.43
CA ASP A 64 5.89 -13.88 10.92
C ASP A 64 6.45 -15.26 11.31
N THR A 65 7.53 -15.69 10.66
CA THR A 65 8.08 -17.06 10.72
C THR A 65 9.52 -17.10 11.22
N GLN A 66 10.23 -15.96 11.27
CA GLN A 66 11.68 -15.85 11.49
C GLN A 66 12.49 -16.72 10.50
N GLN A 67 11.95 -16.94 9.29
CA GLN A 67 12.67 -17.60 8.21
C GLN A 67 13.69 -16.62 7.63
N ILE A 68 14.99 -16.92 7.82
CA ILE A 68 16.09 -16.17 7.23
C ILE A 68 16.42 -16.74 5.85
N GLN A 69 16.56 -15.87 4.85
CA GLN A 69 16.97 -16.22 3.49
C GLN A 69 17.99 -15.21 2.95
N SER A 70 19.10 -15.70 2.40
CA SER A 70 20.13 -14.83 1.80
C SER A 70 19.84 -14.53 0.33
N VAL A 71 20.02 -13.26 -0.08
CA VAL A 71 19.63 -12.72 -1.40
C VAL A 71 20.67 -11.71 -1.93
N VAL A 72 20.78 -11.60 -3.25
CA VAL A 72 21.66 -10.63 -3.92
C VAL A 72 20.85 -9.38 -4.29
N ALA A 73 21.02 -8.32 -3.51
CA ALA A 73 20.37 -7.04 -3.73
C ALA A 73 21.19 -6.12 -4.65
N LEU A 74 20.51 -5.44 -5.57
CA LEU A 74 21.05 -4.29 -6.31
C LEU A 74 20.85 -3.02 -5.48
N LEU A 75 21.93 -2.26 -5.21
CA LEU A 75 21.80 -0.93 -4.61
C LEU A 75 21.60 0.11 -5.74
N ASP A 76 20.49 0.83 -5.71
CA ASP A 76 20.11 1.80 -6.75
C ASP A 76 19.56 3.10 -6.15
N SER A 77 20.42 4.10 -5.98
CA SER A 77 20.02 5.42 -5.47
C SER A 77 19.14 6.24 -6.42
N GLY A 78 18.92 5.79 -7.66
CA GLY A 78 17.94 6.39 -8.57
C GLY A 78 16.52 5.85 -8.36
N THR A 79 16.37 4.75 -7.62
CA THR A 79 15.10 4.12 -7.28
C THR A 79 14.62 4.60 -5.90
N THR A 80 13.31 4.72 -5.73
CA THR A 80 12.63 5.12 -4.48
C THR A 80 11.84 3.94 -3.94
N GLY A 81 12.05 3.59 -2.68
CA GLY A 81 11.48 2.41 -2.03
C GLY A 81 12.37 1.16 -2.15
N LEU A 82 11.92 0.06 -1.55
CA LEU A 82 12.60 -1.22 -1.54
C LEU A 82 11.74 -2.25 -2.29
N PHE A 83 12.36 -3.11 -3.09
CA PHE A 83 11.63 -4.02 -3.99
C PHE A 83 12.14 -5.45 -3.90
N LEU A 84 11.22 -6.41 -4.05
CA LEU A 84 11.52 -7.84 -4.10
C LEU A 84 10.80 -8.47 -5.31
N ASN A 85 11.47 -9.42 -5.98
CA ASN A 85 10.97 -10.02 -7.20
C ASN A 85 9.82 -10.99 -6.91
N THR A 86 8.72 -10.86 -7.65
CA THR A 86 7.57 -11.78 -7.62
C THR A 86 7.98 -13.26 -7.73
N ASP A 87 8.94 -13.60 -8.59
CA ASP A 87 9.39 -14.99 -8.78
C ASP A 87 10.15 -15.50 -7.55
N TYR A 88 10.96 -14.64 -6.94
CA TYR A 88 11.72 -14.93 -5.72
C TYR A 88 10.78 -15.11 -4.51
N VAL A 89 9.77 -14.25 -4.38
CA VAL A 89 8.70 -14.36 -3.36
C VAL A 89 8.00 -15.72 -3.47
N GLN A 90 7.64 -16.15 -4.67
CA GLN A 90 7.00 -17.45 -4.91
C GLN A 90 7.95 -18.62 -4.62
N GLN A 91 9.20 -18.56 -5.09
CA GLN A 91 10.20 -19.61 -4.85
C GLN A 91 10.44 -19.84 -3.35
N HIS A 92 10.58 -18.77 -2.57
CA HIS A 92 10.87 -18.84 -1.14
C HIS A 92 9.62 -18.86 -0.24
N HIS A 93 8.43 -18.90 -0.83
CA HIS A 93 7.13 -19.03 -0.16
C HIS A 93 6.87 -17.93 0.90
N LEU A 94 7.31 -16.70 0.61
CA LEU A 94 7.25 -15.59 1.56
C LEU A 94 5.79 -15.11 1.74
N THR A 95 5.36 -14.91 3.00
CA THR A 95 4.03 -14.39 3.32
C THR A 95 3.87 -12.95 2.82
N THR A 96 2.81 -12.67 2.04
CA THR A 96 2.58 -11.35 1.44
C THR A 96 1.31 -10.68 1.97
N CYS A 97 1.33 -9.35 2.08
CA CYS A 97 0.16 -8.53 2.38
C CYS A 97 -0.33 -7.86 1.09
N SER A 98 -1.52 -8.25 0.62
CA SER A 98 -2.21 -7.56 -0.48
C SER A 98 -2.67 -6.17 -0.06
N LEU A 99 -2.55 -5.19 -0.94
CA LEU A 99 -2.97 -3.81 -0.74
C LEU A 99 -4.45 -3.61 -1.10
N SER A 100 -5.15 -2.75 -0.36
CA SER A 100 -6.51 -2.30 -0.68
C SER A 100 -6.54 -1.37 -1.91
N CYS A 101 -5.44 -0.64 -2.13
CA CYS A 101 -5.21 0.23 -3.28
C CYS A 101 -3.85 -0.09 -3.92
N SER A 102 -3.79 -0.28 -5.25
CA SER A 102 -2.52 -0.52 -5.94
C SER A 102 -1.67 0.74 -6.05
N ILE A 103 -0.39 0.66 -5.71
CA ILE A 103 0.54 1.81 -5.78
C ILE A 103 1.18 1.88 -7.17
N PRO A 104 1.03 2.97 -7.93
CA PRO A 104 1.64 3.09 -9.26
C PRO A 104 3.16 3.19 -9.18
N VAL A 105 3.84 2.48 -10.09
CA VAL A 105 5.30 2.56 -10.28
C VAL A 105 5.58 3.33 -11.57
N TYR A 106 6.48 4.31 -11.49
CA TYR A 106 6.94 5.10 -12.63
C TYR A 106 8.40 4.81 -12.95
N ASN A 107 8.79 4.98 -14.20
CA ASN A 107 10.18 5.08 -14.62
C ASN A 107 10.70 6.51 -14.40
N VAL A 108 12.02 6.73 -14.51
CA VAL A 108 12.64 8.07 -14.41
C VAL A 108 12.13 9.07 -15.47
N ASP A 109 11.66 8.59 -16.62
CA ASP A 109 11.02 9.41 -17.65
C ASP A 109 9.56 9.81 -17.32
N SER A 110 9.07 9.42 -16.13
CA SER A 110 7.69 9.62 -15.64
C SER A 110 6.60 8.87 -16.42
N MET A 111 6.95 7.93 -17.30
CA MET A 111 6.01 6.93 -17.80
C MET A 111 5.73 5.85 -16.74
N LEU A 112 4.59 5.17 -16.85
CA LEU A 112 4.28 4.02 -16.00
C LEU A 112 5.30 2.89 -16.28
N ASN A 113 5.70 2.16 -15.25
CA ASN A 113 6.59 1.01 -15.40
C ASN A 113 5.87 -0.17 -16.09
N GLU A 114 6.59 -0.92 -16.92
CA GLU A 114 6.06 -2.05 -17.69
C GLU A 114 5.57 -3.23 -16.81
N ALA A 115 6.07 -3.36 -15.57
CA ALA A 115 5.54 -4.33 -14.60
C ALA A 115 4.22 -3.87 -13.94
N GLY A 116 3.79 -2.64 -14.18
CA GLY A 116 2.53 -2.07 -13.68
C GLY A 116 2.62 -1.53 -12.25
N SER A 117 1.49 -1.60 -11.54
CA SER A 117 1.35 -1.13 -10.15
C SER A 117 1.70 -2.23 -9.15
N ILE A 118 2.18 -1.84 -7.97
CA ILE A 118 2.34 -2.74 -6.83
C ILE A 118 0.95 -3.11 -6.28
N HIS A 119 0.67 -4.41 -6.18
CA HIS A 119 -0.57 -4.94 -5.58
C HIS A 119 -0.35 -5.63 -4.22
N SER A 120 0.89 -5.98 -3.89
CA SER A 120 1.25 -6.65 -2.63
C SER A 120 2.61 -6.18 -2.13
N ILE A 121 2.80 -6.23 -0.81
CA ILE A 121 4.09 -6.04 -0.14
C ILE A 121 4.47 -7.29 0.67
N VAL A 122 5.71 -7.34 1.15
CA VAL A 122 6.14 -8.22 2.25
C VAL A 122 6.88 -7.37 3.30
N ASP A 123 6.63 -7.63 4.58
CA ASP A 123 7.35 -7.01 5.70
C ASP A 123 8.51 -7.92 6.12
N LEU A 124 9.73 -7.38 6.12
CA LEU A 124 10.97 -8.13 6.35
C LEU A 124 11.90 -7.34 7.27
N VAL A 125 12.71 -8.04 8.07
CA VAL A 125 13.94 -7.46 8.61
C VAL A 125 15.07 -7.70 7.61
N LEU A 126 15.66 -6.63 7.10
CA LEU A 126 16.85 -6.65 6.27
C LEU A 126 18.08 -6.62 7.18
N HIS A 127 18.94 -7.64 7.08
CA HIS A 127 20.21 -7.74 7.79
C HIS A 127 21.40 -7.54 6.85
N TYR A 128 22.33 -6.68 7.26
CA TYR A 128 23.62 -6.50 6.59
C TYR A 128 24.68 -6.08 7.60
N GLN A 129 25.71 -6.91 7.77
CA GLN A 129 26.77 -6.74 8.78
C GLN A 129 26.17 -6.61 10.20
N ASP A 130 26.45 -5.53 10.93
CA ASP A 130 25.90 -5.22 12.25
C ASP A 130 24.65 -4.34 12.20
N HIS A 131 24.04 -4.16 11.01
CA HIS A 131 22.81 -3.39 10.82
C HIS A 131 21.61 -4.30 10.52
N SER A 132 20.44 -3.89 11.04
CA SER A 132 19.17 -4.60 10.86
C SER A 132 18.03 -3.58 10.80
N GLU A 133 17.20 -3.63 9.75
CA GLU A 133 16.11 -2.68 9.51
C GLU A 133 14.82 -3.42 9.10
N GLN A 134 13.74 -3.23 9.86
CA GLN A 134 12.41 -3.75 9.49
C GLN A 134 11.73 -2.78 8.51
N ALA A 135 11.40 -3.28 7.31
CA ALA A 135 10.80 -2.47 6.25
C ALA A 135 9.83 -3.26 5.37
N ALA A 136 8.90 -2.52 4.74
CA ALA A 136 8.00 -3.03 3.72
C ALA A 136 8.66 -3.03 2.35
N PHE A 137 8.70 -4.18 1.69
CA PHE A 137 9.23 -4.39 0.35
C PHE A 137 8.08 -4.53 -0.65
N ALA A 138 8.11 -3.71 -1.70
CA ALA A 138 7.14 -3.73 -2.79
C ALA A 138 7.41 -4.92 -3.73
N ILE A 139 6.38 -5.72 -4.00
CA ILE A 139 6.51 -6.92 -4.84
C ILE A 139 6.21 -6.55 -6.29
N THR A 140 7.17 -6.81 -7.18
CA THR A 140 7.04 -6.52 -8.62
C THR A 140 7.96 -7.41 -9.46
N SER A 141 7.80 -7.38 -10.79
CA SER A 141 8.71 -8.07 -11.70
C SER A 141 10.00 -7.25 -11.88
N LEU A 142 11.10 -7.77 -11.34
CA LEU A 142 12.43 -7.14 -11.38
C LEU A 142 13.35 -7.75 -12.47
N GLY A 143 12.81 -8.59 -13.35
CA GLY A 143 13.49 -9.15 -14.52
C GLY A 143 14.67 -10.06 -14.20
N LYS A 144 15.85 -9.49 -13.94
CA LYS A 144 17.11 -10.20 -13.63
C LYS A 144 17.67 -9.87 -12.24
N GLN A 145 16.90 -9.18 -11.41
CA GLN A 145 17.25 -8.85 -10.04
C GLN A 145 16.27 -9.61 -9.13
N ASP A 146 16.76 -10.16 -8.03
CA ASP A 146 15.91 -10.75 -6.99
C ASP A 146 15.38 -9.67 -6.05
N MET A 147 16.16 -8.61 -5.83
CA MET A 147 15.90 -7.53 -4.88
C MET A 147 16.56 -6.21 -5.34
N ILE A 148 15.91 -5.07 -5.06
CA ILE A 148 16.48 -3.73 -5.22
C ILE A 148 16.34 -2.96 -3.90
N LEU A 149 17.45 -2.38 -3.46
CA LEU A 149 17.52 -1.42 -2.35
C LEU A 149 17.61 -0.01 -2.95
N GLY A 150 16.48 0.70 -2.95
CA GLY A 150 16.42 2.10 -3.32
C GLY A 150 16.66 3.05 -2.15
N SER A 151 16.57 4.34 -2.45
CA SER A 151 16.46 5.38 -1.43
C SER A 151 15.12 5.27 -0.66
N PRO A 152 15.07 5.56 0.65
CA PRO A 152 13.79 5.62 1.37
C PRO A 152 12.83 6.60 0.71
N GLY A 153 11.61 6.13 0.39
CA GLY A 153 10.52 7.03 0.04
C GLY A 153 10.20 7.96 1.22
N TYR A 154 9.77 9.19 0.93
CA TYR A 154 9.35 10.15 1.96
C TYR A 154 8.06 9.70 2.66
N VAL A 155 8.20 8.76 3.60
CA VAL A 155 7.18 8.38 4.57
C VAL A 155 7.39 9.25 5.81
N ASN A 156 6.34 9.95 6.25
CA ASN A 156 6.39 10.72 7.50
C ASN A 156 6.29 9.78 8.71
N THR A 157 7.41 9.16 9.09
CA THR A 157 7.52 8.23 10.22
C THR A 157 7.58 8.95 11.57
N SER A 158 6.58 9.80 11.84
CA SER A 158 6.29 10.29 13.19
C SER A 158 5.78 9.13 14.07
N ARG A 159 6.72 8.38 14.65
CA ARG A 159 6.50 7.48 15.79
C ARG A 159 6.88 8.21 17.07
N ASP A 160 5.93 9.00 17.58
CA ASP A 160 5.89 9.53 18.95
C ASP A 160 4.83 8.73 19.76
#